data_AF-A0A250WWX6-F1
#
_entry.id   AF-A0A250WWX6-F1
#
_cell.length_a   1.000
_cell.length_b   1.000
_cell.length_c   1.000
_cell.angle_alpha   90.00
_cell.angle_beta   90.00
_cell.angle_gamma   90.00
#
_symmetry.space_group_name_H-M   'P 1'
#
loop_
_entity.id
_entity.type
_entity.pdbx_description
1 polymer ?
#
loop_
_entity_poly.entity_id
_entity_poly.type
_entity_poly.pdbx_seq_one_letter_code
_entity_poly.pdbx_strand_id
1 'polypeptide(L)'
;MSRAAALDSRKSEQKEAIAAKKAEHAADLAMGLTATMAKVIKSDELICTACGATKLGPLTKCECTGGRTKPGPDYCCKRQLLDAAKARFALSKANEMKEAARKQEIIAGSRSKKREGAAEVDLQAECQGDGVEMQVVVEFPIGKLGMGLEKNCVSKVTGEPAQDLGVQRGWVLHSVCGELTLPDSTAIAKQVMKVFKEKKTGVVDFKFRVPIVEGFLHCVQCDKFLGADGFDGAQVEAGPGKQMCSGCEEIACMGF
;
A
#
# COMPACT_ATOMS: atom_id res chain seq x y z
N MET A 1 26.33 -41.57 -37.39
CA MET A 1 25.43 -40.91 -36.42
C MET A 1 24.73 -39.77 -37.14
N SER A 2 23.46 -39.96 -37.50
CA SER A 2 22.70 -39.07 -38.40
C SER A 2 22.33 -37.75 -37.70
N ARG A 3 22.39 -36.60 -38.41
CA ARG A 3 22.05 -35.26 -37.88
C ARG A 3 20.69 -35.18 -37.15
N ALA A 4 19.74 -36.04 -37.51
CA ALA A 4 18.44 -36.14 -36.85
C ALA A 4 18.54 -36.59 -35.38
N ALA A 5 19.38 -37.59 -35.07
CA ALA A 5 19.54 -38.11 -33.70
C ALA A 5 20.20 -37.10 -32.74
N ALA A 6 21.04 -36.20 -33.27
CA ALA A 6 21.67 -35.12 -32.50
C ALA A 6 20.72 -33.95 -32.19
N LEU A 7 19.64 -33.78 -32.97
CA LEU A 7 18.62 -32.75 -32.73
C LEU A 7 17.60 -33.20 -31.70
N ASP A 8 17.21 -34.48 -31.72
CA ASP A 8 16.23 -35.03 -30.77
C ASP A 8 16.82 -35.14 -29.36
N SER A 9 18.10 -35.52 -29.22
CA SER A 9 18.82 -35.50 -27.93
C SER A 9 18.92 -34.10 -27.32
N ARG A 10 19.21 -33.07 -28.13
CA ARG A 10 19.23 -31.67 -27.65
C ARG A 10 17.85 -31.19 -27.19
N LYS A 11 16.77 -31.63 -27.85
CA LYS A 11 15.40 -31.29 -27.44
C LYS A 11 14.99 -31.98 -26.14
N SER A 12 15.39 -33.24 -25.92
CA SER A 12 15.13 -33.92 -24.64
C SER A 12 15.93 -33.28 -23.50
N GLU A 13 17.22 -33.00 -23.70
CA GLU A 13 18.07 -32.30 -22.73
C GLU A 13 17.51 -30.90 -22.37
N GLN A 14 17.02 -30.15 -23.37
CA GLN A 14 16.37 -28.85 -23.12
C GLN A 14 15.07 -28.98 -22.31
N LYS A 15 14.24 -30.00 -22.59
CA LYS A 15 13.00 -30.24 -21.83
C LYS A 15 13.30 -30.61 -20.39
N GLU A 16 14.29 -31.47 -20.15
CA GLU A 16 14.73 -31.84 -18.80
C GLU A 16 15.30 -30.64 -18.04
N ALA A 17 16.11 -29.81 -18.68
CA ALA A 17 16.62 -28.58 -18.08
C ALA A 17 15.51 -27.57 -17.72
N ILE A 18 14.48 -27.44 -18.56
CA ILE A 18 13.31 -26.59 -18.27
C ILE A 18 12.50 -27.16 -17.12
N ALA A 19 12.28 -28.48 -17.08
CA ALA A 19 11.57 -29.15 -16.00
C ALA A 19 12.31 -28.99 -14.66
N ALA A 20 13.63 -29.16 -14.65
CA ALA A 20 14.46 -28.93 -13.47
C ALA A 20 14.38 -27.49 -12.97
N LYS A 21 14.46 -26.49 -13.86
CA LYS A 21 14.30 -25.07 -13.50
C LYS A 21 12.91 -24.76 -12.94
N LYS A 22 11.86 -25.35 -13.49
CA LYS A 22 10.49 -25.18 -12.96
C LYS A 22 10.33 -25.80 -11.58
N ALA A 23 10.92 -26.96 -11.34
CA ALA A 23 10.91 -27.61 -10.03
C ALA A 23 11.68 -26.78 -9.00
N GLU A 24 12.84 -26.23 -9.36
CA GLU A 24 13.60 -25.34 -8.49
C GLU A 24 12.83 -24.05 -8.17
N HIS A 25 12.22 -23.41 -9.17
CA HIS A 25 11.40 -22.22 -8.97
C HIS A 25 10.17 -22.49 -8.08
N ALA A 26 9.54 -23.66 -8.22
CA ALA A 26 8.43 -24.07 -7.36
C ALA A 26 8.88 -24.30 -5.91
N ALA A 27 10.07 -24.89 -5.71
CA ALA A 27 10.66 -25.06 -4.38
C ALA A 27 11.02 -23.70 -3.74
N ASP A 28 11.60 -22.78 -4.51
CA ASP A 28 11.91 -21.42 -4.06
C ASP A 28 10.63 -20.65 -3.66
N LEU A 29 9.56 -20.75 -4.46
CA LEU A 29 8.25 -20.20 -4.11
C LEU A 29 7.66 -20.82 -2.84
N ALA A 30 7.74 -22.15 -2.68
CA ALA A 30 7.27 -22.84 -1.48
C ALA A 30 8.02 -22.41 -0.21
N MET A 31 9.27 -21.96 -0.34
CA MET A 31 10.04 -21.37 0.76
C MET A 31 9.75 -19.87 1.00
N GLY A 32 8.92 -19.24 0.16
CA GLY A 32 8.59 -17.82 0.22
C GLY A 32 9.64 -16.92 -0.43
N LEU A 33 10.49 -17.46 -1.31
CA LEU A 33 11.54 -16.75 -2.02
C LEU A 33 10.94 -16.06 -3.26
N THR A 34 10.24 -14.95 -3.05
CA THR A 34 9.70 -14.13 -4.15
C THR A 34 10.83 -13.44 -4.93
N ALA A 35 10.55 -12.98 -6.15
CA ALA A 35 11.55 -12.25 -6.95
C ALA A 35 12.13 -11.03 -6.22
N THR A 36 11.31 -10.36 -5.40
CA THR A 36 11.74 -9.24 -4.53
C THR A 36 12.68 -9.71 -3.43
N MET A 37 12.35 -10.81 -2.73
CA MET A 37 13.21 -11.37 -1.69
C MET A 37 14.53 -11.91 -2.26
N ALA A 38 14.49 -12.52 -3.46
CA ALA A 38 15.67 -12.98 -4.16
C ALA A 38 16.66 -11.83 -4.45
N LYS A 39 16.16 -10.66 -4.86
CA LYS A 39 16.99 -9.46 -5.06
C LYS A 39 17.63 -8.97 -3.76
N VAL A 40 16.87 -8.99 -2.65
CA VAL A 40 17.35 -8.53 -1.33
C VAL A 40 18.37 -9.50 -0.72
N ILE A 41 18.30 -10.78 -1.04
CA ILE A 41 19.22 -11.81 -0.56
C ILE A 41 20.50 -11.90 -1.42
N LYS A 42 20.46 -11.44 -2.67
CA LYS A 42 21.56 -11.60 -3.64
C LYS A 42 22.92 -11.06 -3.17
N SER A 43 22.92 -10.03 -2.32
CA SER A 43 24.13 -9.43 -1.74
C SER A 43 24.40 -9.84 -0.29
N ASP A 44 23.57 -10.72 0.28
CA ASP A 44 23.70 -11.19 1.65
C ASP A 44 24.45 -12.53 1.70
N GLU A 45 25.31 -12.68 2.70
CA GLU A 45 26.09 -13.90 2.91
C GLU A 45 25.98 -14.36 4.34
N LEU A 46 25.80 -15.67 4.52
CA LEU A 46 25.75 -16.30 5.84
C LEU A 46 27.17 -16.38 6.42
N ILE A 47 27.37 -15.73 7.57
CA ILE A 47 28.63 -15.69 8.31
C ILE A 47 28.74 -16.89 9.25
N CYS A 48 27.62 -17.31 9.85
CA CYS A 48 27.58 -18.40 10.81
C CYS A 48 26.28 -19.20 10.69
N THR A 49 26.41 -20.52 10.57
CA THR A 49 25.28 -21.45 10.51
C THR A 49 24.59 -21.66 11.86
N ALA A 50 25.29 -21.42 12.97
CA ALA A 50 24.78 -21.67 14.32
C ALA A 50 23.90 -20.53 14.86
N CYS A 51 24.31 -19.26 14.69
CA CYS A 51 23.50 -18.10 15.12
C CYS A 51 22.75 -17.43 13.97
N GLY A 52 22.93 -17.86 12.73
CA GLY A 52 22.28 -17.24 11.57
C GLY A 52 22.79 -15.83 11.26
N ALA A 53 23.98 -15.45 11.75
CA ALA A 53 24.57 -14.14 11.44
C ALA A 53 24.81 -14.02 9.92
N THR A 54 24.40 -12.89 9.34
CA THR A 54 24.59 -12.59 7.91
C THR A 54 25.26 -11.24 7.73
N LYS A 55 25.88 -10.98 6.57
CA LYS A 55 26.57 -9.71 6.29
C LYS A 55 25.65 -8.50 6.40
N LEU A 56 24.40 -8.64 5.95
CA LEU A 56 23.42 -7.57 5.96
C LEU A 56 22.43 -7.66 7.14
N GLY A 57 22.43 -8.77 7.88
CA GLY A 57 21.50 -9.04 8.97
C GLY A 57 21.72 -8.18 10.21
N PRO A 58 20.79 -8.24 11.18
CA PRO A 58 20.90 -7.51 12.45
C PRO A 58 22.15 -7.94 13.25
N LEU A 59 22.60 -9.18 13.07
CA LEU A 59 23.84 -9.72 13.62
C LEU A 59 24.91 -9.77 12.51
N THR A 60 25.69 -8.70 12.40
CA THR A 60 26.80 -8.59 11.43
C THR A 60 28.09 -9.25 11.90
N LYS A 61 28.14 -9.70 13.16
CA LYS A 61 29.24 -10.45 13.77
C LYS A 61 28.70 -11.72 14.40
N CYS A 62 29.46 -12.80 14.28
CA CYS A 62 29.16 -14.05 14.99
C CYS A 62 29.59 -13.92 16.45
N GLU A 63 28.65 -14.11 17.38
CA GLU A 63 28.89 -14.09 18.83
C GLU A 63 28.89 -15.51 19.45
N CYS A 64 28.84 -16.55 18.62
CA CYS A 64 28.88 -17.92 19.11
C CYS A 64 30.21 -18.23 19.81
N THR A 65 30.13 -18.85 20.98
CA THR A 65 31.28 -19.32 21.76
C THR A 65 32.14 -20.36 21.03
N GLY A 66 31.61 -21.02 19.99
CA GLY A 66 32.31 -22.01 19.16
C GLY A 66 33.06 -21.47 17.93
N GLY A 67 33.11 -20.14 17.72
CA GLY A 67 33.77 -19.53 16.57
C GLY A 67 32.93 -19.53 15.28
N ARG A 68 33.49 -19.00 14.18
CA ARG A 68 32.81 -18.91 12.88
C ARG A 68 32.69 -20.30 12.24
N THR A 69 31.53 -20.96 12.36
CA THR A 69 31.19 -22.09 11.50
C THR A 69 30.81 -21.56 10.12
N LYS A 70 31.83 -21.36 9.28
CA LYS A 70 31.59 -21.08 7.86
C LYS A 70 30.79 -22.25 7.28
N PRO A 71 29.68 -21.98 6.57
CA PRO A 71 28.96 -23.03 5.87
C PRO A 71 29.92 -23.75 4.90
N GLY A 72 29.84 -25.08 4.87
CA GLY A 72 30.55 -25.87 3.86
C GLY A 72 30.02 -25.57 2.45
N PRO A 73 30.75 -25.96 1.39
CA PRO A 73 30.37 -25.66 0.01
C PRO A 73 29.00 -26.24 -0.39
N ASP A 74 28.57 -27.35 0.23
CA ASP A 74 27.30 -28.03 -0.05
C ASP A 74 26.13 -27.55 0.82
N TYR A 75 26.32 -26.51 1.63
CA TYR A 75 25.30 -26.05 2.57
C TYR A 75 24.29 -25.08 1.94
N CYS A 76 23.02 -25.47 1.88
CA CYS A 76 21.94 -24.63 1.37
C CYS A 76 21.56 -23.53 2.38
N CYS A 77 22.23 -22.37 2.28
CA CYS A 77 21.98 -21.20 3.12
C CYS A 77 20.70 -20.42 2.77
N LYS A 78 19.96 -20.82 1.73
CA LYS A 78 18.77 -20.10 1.22
C LYS A 78 17.75 -19.79 2.32
N ARG A 79 17.50 -20.74 3.23
CA ARG A 79 16.49 -20.57 4.30
C ARG A 79 16.91 -19.54 5.35
N GLN A 80 18.15 -19.59 5.83
CA GLN A 80 18.63 -18.62 6.83
C GLN A 80 18.73 -17.21 6.26
N LEU A 81 19.13 -17.09 4.99
CA LEU A 81 19.15 -15.79 4.32
C LEU A 81 17.74 -15.20 4.16
N LEU A 82 16.74 -16.04 3.86
CA LEU A 82 15.33 -15.62 3.84
C LEU A 82 14.85 -15.16 5.21
N ASP A 83 15.13 -15.93 6.26
CA ASP A 83 14.68 -15.59 7.61
C ASP A 83 15.36 -14.31 8.11
N ALA A 84 16.64 -14.10 7.80
CA ALA A 84 17.35 -12.86 8.07
C ALA A 84 16.78 -11.67 7.27
N ALA A 85 16.45 -11.86 5.99
CA ALA A 85 15.81 -10.83 5.16
C ALA A 85 14.43 -10.44 5.70
N LYS A 86 13.60 -11.42 6.11
CA LYS A 86 12.31 -11.16 6.75
C LYS A 86 12.46 -10.37 8.05
N ALA A 87 13.44 -10.71 8.87
CA ALA A 87 13.73 -9.97 10.10
C ALA A 87 14.12 -8.50 9.81
N ARG A 88 14.91 -8.23 8.76
CA ARG A 88 15.24 -6.87 8.32
C ARG A 88 14.00 -6.08 7.90
N PHE A 89 13.14 -6.68 7.08
CA PHE A 89 11.90 -6.04 6.65
C PHE A 89 10.98 -5.73 7.85
N ALA A 90 10.86 -6.66 8.79
CA ALA A 90 10.09 -6.42 10.02
C ALA A 90 10.65 -5.25 10.84
N LEU A 91 11.98 -5.15 10.97
CA LEU A 91 12.64 -4.04 11.66
C LEU A 91 12.48 -2.71 10.93
N SER A 92 12.63 -2.67 9.60
CA SER A 92 12.39 -1.46 8.79
C SER A 92 10.97 -0.95 9.00
N LYS A 93 9.99 -1.85 8.84
CA LYS A 93 8.57 -1.53 9.03
C LYS A 93 8.28 -1.03 10.45
N ALA A 94 8.86 -1.66 11.48
CA ALA A 94 8.70 -1.20 12.85
C ALA A 94 9.31 0.19 13.09
N ASN A 95 10.45 0.49 12.46
CA ASN A 95 11.08 1.81 12.53
C ASN A 95 10.25 2.87 11.80
N GLU A 96 9.75 2.56 10.61
CA GLU A 96 8.84 3.44 9.85
C GLU A 96 7.58 3.77 10.65
N MET A 97 6.99 2.77 11.32
CA MET A 97 5.83 2.99 12.21
C MET A 97 6.18 3.89 13.40
N LYS A 98 7.36 3.73 14.01
CA LYS A 98 7.81 4.60 15.10
C LYS A 98 8.07 6.03 14.64
N GLU A 99 8.66 6.21 13.46
CA GLU A 99 8.87 7.53 12.87
C GLU A 99 7.54 8.20 12.52
N ALA A 100 6.57 7.45 11.99
CA ALA A 100 5.22 7.93 11.75
C ALA A 100 4.56 8.41 13.06
N ALA A 101 4.66 7.62 14.14
CA ALA A 101 4.15 8.01 15.45
C ALA A 101 4.82 9.30 15.99
N ARG A 102 6.15 9.44 15.85
CA ARG A 102 6.85 10.69 16.22
C ARG A 102 6.39 11.89 15.40
N LYS A 103 6.19 11.71 14.09
CA LYS A 103 5.64 12.77 13.22
C LYS A 103 4.23 13.16 13.67
N GLN A 104 3.41 12.20 14.10
CA GLN A 104 2.08 12.47 14.67
C GLN A 104 2.17 13.30 15.96
N GLU A 105 3.09 13.00 16.88
CA GLU A 105 3.30 13.79 18.10
C GLU A 105 3.72 15.24 17.77
N ILE A 106 4.61 15.42 16.79
CA ILE A 106 5.05 16.76 16.35
C ILE A 106 3.89 17.54 15.71
N ILE A 107 3.06 16.88 14.90
CA ILE A 107 1.88 17.50 14.27
C ILE A 107 0.83 17.84 15.33
N ALA A 108 0.56 16.97 16.29
CA ALA A 108 -0.34 17.24 17.41
C ALA A 108 0.17 18.42 18.26
N GLY A 109 1.47 18.44 18.57
CA GLY A 109 2.13 19.53 19.28
C GLY A 109 2.04 20.86 18.53
N SER A 110 2.28 20.87 17.22
CA SER A 110 2.17 22.10 16.41
C SER A 110 0.72 22.60 16.28
N ARG A 111 -0.26 21.69 16.20
CA ARG A 111 -1.70 22.05 16.25
C ARG A 111 -2.10 22.63 17.59
N SER A 112 -1.64 22.07 18.72
CA SER A 112 -1.93 22.63 20.05
C SER A 112 -1.41 24.06 20.22
N LYS A 113 -0.19 24.34 19.74
CA LYS A 113 0.39 25.69 19.73
C LYS A 113 -0.32 26.66 18.78
N LYS A 114 -0.88 26.16 17.66
CA LYS A 114 -1.66 26.99 16.72
C LYS A 114 -3.06 27.30 17.25
N ARG A 115 -3.61 26.44 18.13
CA ARG A 115 -4.92 26.62 18.80
C ARG A 115 -4.92 27.76 19.83
N GLU A 116 -3.75 28.14 20.36
CA GLU A 116 -3.62 29.31 21.24
C GLU A 116 -3.69 30.66 20.50
N GLY A 117 -3.71 30.68 19.15
CA GLY A 117 -3.62 31.91 18.36
C GLY A 117 -4.68 32.14 17.27
N ALA A 118 -5.62 31.21 17.03
CA ALA A 118 -6.59 31.35 15.94
C ALA A 118 -8.00 30.92 16.36
N ALA A 119 -8.96 31.78 16.07
CA ALA A 119 -10.38 31.59 16.33
C ALA A 119 -10.90 30.26 15.79
N GLU A 120 -11.50 29.52 16.72
CA GLU A 120 -12.58 28.53 16.60
C GLU A 120 -13.06 28.22 15.16
N VAL A 121 -12.46 27.20 14.55
CA VAL A 121 -13.11 26.38 13.53
C VAL A 121 -13.13 24.96 14.08
N ASP A 122 -14.32 24.50 14.48
CA ASP A 122 -14.58 23.24 15.16
C ASP A 122 -14.48 22.06 14.17
N LEU A 123 -13.24 21.65 13.87
CA LEU A 123 -12.94 20.45 13.09
C LEU A 123 -12.95 19.23 14.02
N GLN A 124 -14.11 18.62 14.23
CA GLN A 124 -14.24 17.30 14.86
C GLN A 124 -13.71 16.22 13.91
N ALA A 125 -12.39 16.04 13.88
CA ALA A 125 -11.73 14.91 13.24
C ALA A 125 -11.85 13.68 14.16
N GLU A 126 -12.90 12.88 13.97
CA GLU A 126 -13.01 11.56 14.60
C GLU A 126 -12.10 10.58 13.84
N CYS A 127 -11.00 10.17 14.49
CA CYS A 127 -10.13 9.11 13.99
C CYS A 127 -10.80 7.74 14.22
N GLN A 128 -11.35 7.13 13.17
CA GLN A 128 -11.66 5.69 13.14
C GLN A 128 -10.90 5.04 11.98
N GLY A 129 -10.03 4.07 12.30
CA GLY A 129 -9.21 3.32 11.33
C GLY A 129 -7.79 3.06 11.84
N ASP A 130 -7.00 2.24 11.12
CA ASP A 130 -5.61 1.79 11.40
C ASP A 130 -4.55 2.94 11.49
N GLY A 131 -4.95 4.17 11.85
CA GLY A 131 -4.07 5.32 12.04
C GLY A 131 -3.59 5.98 10.74
N VAL A 132 -4.13 5.58 9.59
CA VAL A 132 -3.75 6.08 8.25
C VAL A 132 -4.80 7.03 7.66
N GLU A 133 -6.00 7.09 8.22
CA GLU A 133 -7.12 7.86 7.68
C GLU A 133 -7.71 8.85 8.68
N MET A 134 -8.14 10.00 8.18
CA MET A 134 -8.85 11.04 8.91
C MET A 134 -10.19 11.28 8.22
N GLN A 135 -11.26 11.43 8.98
CA GLN A 135 -12.52 11.91 8.46
C GLN A 135 -12.54 13.43 8.51
N VAL A 136 -12.81 14.08 7.37
CA VAL A 136 -12.94 15.53 7.25
C VAL A 136 -14.37 15.82 6.84
N VAL A 137 -15.07 16.56 7.70
CA VAL A 137 -16.38 17.10 7.36
C VAL A 137 -16.15 18.44 6.67
N VAL A 138 -16.66 18.55 5.44
CA VAL A 138 -16.56 19.76 4.63
C VAL A 138 -17.96 20.25 4.31
N GLU A 139 -18.17 21.51 4.63
CA GLU A 139 -19.42 22.22 4.44
C GLU A 139 -19.48 22.89 3.07
N PHE A 140 -20.34 22.37 2.19
CA PHE A 140 -20.49 22.89 0.83
C PHE A 140 -21.75 23.75 0.68
N PRO A 141 -21.66 24.90 0.01
CA PRO A 141 -22.85 25.63 -0.41
C PRO A 141 -23.62 24.82 -1.46
N ILE A 142 -24.95 24.88 -1.42
CA ILE A 142 -25.80 24.26 -2.44
C ILE A 142 -25.51 24.91 -3.80
N GLY A 143 -25.11 24.11 -4.77
CA GLY A 143 -24.77 24.60 -6.10
C GLY A 143 -23.80 23.69 -6.83
N LYS A 144 -23.02 24.27 -7.76
CA LYS A 144 -21.93 23.56 -8.42
C LYS A 144 -20.83 23.32 -7.40
N LEU A 145 -20.56 22.06 -7.09
CA LEU A 145 -19.56 21.66 -6.09
C LEU A 145 -18.11 21.86 -6.57
N GLY A 146 -17.88 22.01 -7.88
CA GLY A 146 -16.55 22.27 -8.42
C GLY A 146 -15.60 21.06 -8.41
N MET A 147 -16.10 19.84 -8.17
CA MET A 147 -15.31 18.60 -8.16
C MET A 147 -15.91 17.51 -9.04
N GLY A 148 -15.05 16.67 -9.62
CA GLY A 148 -15.40 15.43 -10.29
C GLY A 148 -15.21 14.24 -9.36
N LEU A 149 -16.20 13.35 -9.33
CA LEU A 149 -16.15 12.09 -8.59
C LEU A 149 -16.07 10.93 -9.58
N GLU A 150 -15.20 9.96 -9.30
CA GLU A 150 -15.19 8.64 -9.94
C GLU A 150 -15.48 7.60 -8.86
N LYS A 151 -16.61 6.91 -8.98
CA LYS A 151 -17.19 6.11 -7.90
C LYS A 151 -17.40 6.98 -6.65
N ASN A 152 -16.72 6.69 -5.55
CA ASN A 152 -16.72 7.48 -4.31
C ASN A 152 -15.46 8.36 -4.15
N CYS A 153 -14.52 8.38 -5.11
CA CYS A 153 -13.27 9.12 -4.97
C CYS A 153 -13.28 10.43 -5.77
N VAL A 154 -12.69 11.49 -5.22
CA VAL A 154 -12.45 12.75 -5.94
C VAL A 154 -11.40 12.52 -7.02
N SER A 155 -11.82 12.56 -8.29
CA SER A 155 -10.93 12.33 -9.43
C SER A 155 -10.22 13.60 -9.89
N LYS A 156 -10.92 14.73 -9.84
CA LYS A 156 -10.41 16.04 -10.22
C LYS A 156 -11.13 17.16 -9.47
N VAL A 157 -10.43 18.26 -9.23
CA VAL A 157 -11.01 19.50 -8.72
C VAL A 157 -11.01 20.48 -9.90
N THR A 158 -12.18 20.97 -10.26
CA THR A 158 -12.43 21.81 -11.45
C THR A 158 -12.67 23.28 -11.14
N GLY A 159 -12.88 23.66 -9.87
CA GLY A 159 -13.01 25.06 -9.45
C GLY A 159 -13.64 25.20 -8.06
N GLU A 160 -14.02 26.44 -7.72
CA GLU A 160 -14.74 26.78 -6.49
C GLU A 160 -16.13 26.11 -6.44
N PRO A 161 -16.64 25.73 -5.26
CA PRO A 161 -16.09 25.92 -3.90
C PRO A 161 -15.12 24.82 -3.43
N ALA A 162 -14.99 23.69 -4.14
CA ALA A 162 -14.10 22.59 -3.72
C ALA A 162 -12.64 23.01 -3.58
N GLN A 163 -12.16 23.90 -4.44
CA GLN A 163 -10.80 24.42 -4.38
C GLN A 163 -10.55 25.28 -3.13
N ASP A 164 -11.50 26.16 -2.77
CA ASP A 164 -11.39 27.02 -1.59
C ASP A 164 -11.47 26.24 -0.28
N LEU A 165 -12.28 25.18 -0.28
CA LEU A 165 -12.42 24.26 0.84
C LEU A 165 -11.23 23.30 0.97
N GLY A 166 -10.23 23.40 0.09
CA GLY A 166 -9.00 22.61 0.16
C GLY A 166 -9.18 21.13 -0.19
N VAL A 167 -10.23 20.78 -0.92
CA VAL A 167 -10.48 19.40 -1.35
C VAL A 167 -9.39 18.97 -2.32
N GLN A 168 -8.87 17.76 -2.15
CA GLN A 168 -7.81 17.24 -3.01
C GLN A 168 -8.25 15.97 -3.75
N ARG A 169 -7.51 15.67 -4.83
CA ARG A 169 -7.66 14.43 -5.59
C ARG A 169 -7.32 13.23 -4.69
N GLY A 170 -8.12 12.17 -4.77
CA GLY A 170 -7.94 10.95 -3.99
C GLY A 170 -8.69 10.92 -2.65
N TRP A 171 -9.40 11.98 -2.29
CA TRP A 171 -10.31 11.96 -1.14
C TRP A 171 -11.51 11.07 -1.42
N VAL A 172 -11.95 10.31 -0.42
CA VAL A 172 -13.01 9.31 -0.56
C VAL A 172 -14.25 9.79 0.17
N LEU A 173 -15.37 9.90 -0.51
CA LEU A 173 -16.64 10.28 0.10
C LEU A 173 -17.20 9.11 0.93
N HIS A 174 -17.46 9.36 2.21
CA HIS A 174 -18.00 8.37 3.15
C HIS A 174 -19.49 8.59 3.43
N SER A 175 -19.89 9.83 3.65
CA SER A 175 -21.30 10.17 3.90
C SER A 175 -21.65 11.58 3.47
N VAL A 176 -22.91 11.82 3.09
CA VAL A 176 -23.47 13.13 2.77
C VAL A 176 -24.61 13.41 3.74
N CYS A 177 -24.56 14.53 4.48
CA CYS A 177 -25.53 14.88 5.52
C CYS A 177 -25.80 13.76 6.54
N GLY A 178 -24.78 12.94 6.85
CA GLY A 178 -24.89 11.82 7.79
C GLY A 178 -25.44 10.52 7.19
N GLU A 179 -25.83 10.50 5.91
CA GLU A 179 -26.25 9.29 5.21
C GLU A 179 -25.06 8.67 4.47
N LEU A 180 -24.77 7.41 4.77
CA LEU A 180 -23.66 6.66 4.17
C LEU A 180 -23.85 6.54 2.66
N THR A 181 -22.82 6.90 1.90
CA THR A 181 -22.85 6.79 0.44
C THR A 181 -22.29 5.45 -0.02
N LEU A 182 -23.03 4.76 -0.89
CA LEU A 182 -22.53 3.58 -1.59
C LEU A 182 -21.44 3.97 -2.61
N PRO A 183 -20.49 3.07 -2.94
CA PRO A 183 -19.40 3.33 -3.88
C PRO A 183 -19.85 3.35 -5.35
N ASP A 184 -20.86 4.16 -5.67
CA ASP A 184 -21.35 4.41 -7.03
C ASP A 184 -21.55 5.92 -7.22
N SER A 185 -20.83 6.49 -8.19
CA SER A 185 -20.90 7.92 -8.51
C SER A 185 -22.30 8.36 -8.93
N THR A 186 -23.07 7.48 -9.54
CA THR A 186 -24.44 7.79 -9.99
C THR A 186 -25.40 7.83 -8.81
N ALA A 187 -25.23 6.91 -7.85
CA ALA A 187 -26.01 6.89 -6.61
C ALA A 187 -25.69 8.12 -5.75
N ILE A 188 -24.41 8.46 -5.61
CA ILE A 188 -23.96 9.66 -4.89
C ILE A 188 -24.56 10.92 -5.52
N ALA A 189 -24.48 11.07 -6.84
CA ALA A 189 -25.05 12.22 -7.52
C ALA A 189 -26.57 12.32 -7.31
N LYS A 190 -27.30 11.20 -7.34
CA LYS A 190 -28.75 11.17 -7.03
C LYS A 190 -29.04 11.56 -5.59
N GLN A 191 -28.24 11.11 -4.64
CA GLN A 191 -28.40 11.40 -3.22
C GLN A 191 -28.10 12.88 -2.93
N VAL A 192 -27.02 13.43 -3.48
CA VAL A 192 -26.70 14.85 -3.40
C VAL A 192 -27.81 15.70 -4.03
N MET A 193 -28.33 15.31 -5.20
CA MET A 193 -29.46 16.01 -5.82
C MET A 193 -30.74 15.93 -4.99
N LYS A 194 -30.98 14.81 -4.29
CA LYS A 194 -32.12 14.67 -3.36
C LYS A 194 -31.95 15.63 -2.17
N VAL A 195 -30.77 15.64 -1.56
CA VAL A 195 -30.44 16.54 -0.44
C VAL A 195 -30.55 18.01 -0.87
N PHE A 196 -30.09 18.37 -2.08
CA PHE A 196 -30.24 19.73 -2.62
C PHE A 196 -31.70 20.12 -2.89
N LYS A 197 -32.58 19.16 -3.19
CA LYS A 197 -34.02 19.42 -3.36
C LYS A 197 -34.73 19.58 -2.01
N GLU A 198 -34.30 18.83 -0.99
CA GLU A 198 -34.89 18.84 0.35
C GLU A 198 -34.42 20.06 1.16
N LYS A 199 -33.11 20.34 1.18
CA LYS A 199 -32.55 21.57 1.73
C LYS A 199 -32.64 22.67 0.65
N LYS A 200 -33.77 23.39 0.59
CA LYS A 200 -33.98 24.48 -0.40
C LYS A 200 -33.06 25.69 -0.21
N THR A 201 -32.45 25.85 0.97
CA THR A 201 -31.42 26.83 1.30
C THR A 201 -30.52 26.27 2.39
N GLY A 202 -29.19 26.52 2.30
CA GLY A 202 -28.24 26.13 3.33
C GLY A 202 -26.97 25.46 2.82
N VAL A 203 -26.27 24.81 3.75
CA VAL A 203 -24.99 24.12 3.58
C VAL A 203 -25.23 22.60 3.64
N VAL A 204 -24.43 21.85 2.89
CA VAL A 204 -24.46 20.39 2.83
C VAL A 204 -23.14 19.86 3.37
N ASP A 205 -23.23 18.97 4.35
CA ASP A 205 -22.06 18.42 5.03
C ASP A 205 -21.62 17.16 4.29
N PHE A 206 -20.41 17.20 3.73
CA PHE A 206 -19.80 16.05 3.10
C PHE A 206 -18.70 15.51 4.03
N LYS A 207 -18.80 14.25 4.44
CA LYS A 207 -17.73 13.57 5.18
C LYS A 207 -16.83 12.83 4.20
N PHE A 208 -15.57 13.24 4.13
CA PHE A 208 -14.54 12.58 3.35
C PHE A 208 -13.61 11.79 4.26
N ARG A 209 -13.16 10.62 3.80
CA ARG A 209 -11.98 9.92 4.29
C ARG A 209 -10.77 10.37 3.51
N VAL A 210 -9.75 10.83 4.22
CA VAL A 210 -8.50 11.34 3.65
C VAL A 210 -7.33 10.64 4.31
N PRO A 211 -6.23 10.36 3.57
CA PRO A 211 -5.03 9.82 4.17
C PRO A 211 -4.36 10.88 5.07
N ILE A 212 -3.91 10.48 6.26
CA ILE A 212 -3.17 11.35 7.19
C ILE A 212 -1.75 11.65 6.66
N VAL A 213 -1.19 10.71 5.90
CA VAL A 213 0.17 10.78 5.37
C VAL A 213 0.11 10.94 3.86
N GLU A 214 0.83 11.94 3.34
CA GLU A 214 0.98 12.15 1.90
C GLU A 214 1.69 10.94 1.26
N GLY A 215 1.19 10.50 0.10
CA GLY A 215 1.72 9.33 -0.62
C GLY A 215 0.96 8.02 -0.38
N PHE A 216 -0.09 8.04 0.44
CA PHE A 216 -1.05 6.93 0.54
C PHE A 216 -2.17 7.10 -0.49
N LEU A 217 -2.47 6.02 -1.19
CA LEU A 217 -3.51 5.93 -2.21
C LEU A 217 -4.61 4.98 -1.73
N HIS A 218 -5.84 5.21 -2.22
CA HIS A 218 -7.00 4.41 -1.86
C HIS A 218 -7.17 3.24 -2.82
N CYS A 219 -7.37 2.04 -2.28
CA CYS A 219 -7.76 0.88 -3.05
C CYS A 219 -9.28 0.78 -3.11
N VAL A 220 -9.83 0.83 -4.32
CA VAL A 220 -11.28 0.82 -4.56
C VAL A 220 -11.95 -0.52 -4.18
N GLN A 221 -11.20 -1.63 -4.22
CA GLN A 221 -11.75 -2.96 -3.96
C GLN A 221 -11.81 -3.32 -2.46
N CYS A 222 -10.74 -3.06 -1.71
CA CYS A 222 -10.69 -3.36 -0.27
C CYS A 222 -10.96 -2.14 0.62
N ASP A 223 -11.20 -0.97 0.03
CA ASP A 223 -11.51 0.28 0.71
C ASP A 223 -10.45 0.75 1.73
N LYS A 224 -9.19 0.35 1.50
CA LYS A 224 -8.03 0.66 2.36
C LYS A 224 -7.11 1.68 1.71
N PHE A 225 -6.48 2.52 2.53
CA PHE A 225 -5.37 3.36 2.12
C PHE A 225 -4.04 2.61 2.27
N LEU A 226 -3.26 2.56 1.21
CA LEU A 226 -1.97 1.87 1.15
C LEU A 226 -0.91 2.81 0.54
N GLY A 227 0.37 2.57 0.83
CA GLY A 227 1.45 3.33 0.21
C GLY A 227 1.46 3.15 -1.31
N ALA A 228 2.02 4.12 -2.04
CA ALA A 228 2.13 4.08 -3.49
C ALA A 228 2.89 2.83 -4.02
N ASP A 229 3.75 2.22 -3.20
CA ASP A 229 4.45 0.97 -3.46
C ASP A 229 3.51 -0.25 -3.55
N GLY A 230 2.29 -0.15 -2.99
CA GLY A 230 1.27 -1.18 -3.04
C GLY A 230 0.44 -1.20 -4.33
N PHE A 231 0.62 -0.26 -5.25
CA PHE A 231 -0.17 -0.08 -6.47
C PHE A 231 0.70 -0.17 -7.72
N ASP A 232 0.12 -0.66 -8.82
CA ASP A 232 0.78 -0.58 -10.12
C ASP A 232 0.76 0.87 -10.66
N GLY A 233 1.88 1.32 -11.21
CA GLY A 233 2.06 2.69 -11.70
C GLY A 233 1.04 3.07 -12.78
N ALA A 234 0.65 2.12 -13.63
CA ALA A 234 -0.38 2.33 -14.66
C ALA A 234 -1.76 2.66 -14.05
N GLN A 235 -2.09 2.11 -12.87
CA GLN A 235 -3.34 2.41 -12.18
C GLN A 235 -3.28 3.73 -11.41
N VAL A 236 -2.11 4.07 -10.89
CA VAL A 236 -1.89 5.39 -10.27
C VAL A 236 -2.17 6.49 -11.30
N GLU A 237 -1.71 6.30 -12.55
CA GLU A 237 -1.97 7.21 -13.66
C GLU A 237 -3.44 7.20 -14.12
N ALA A 238 -4.09 6.02 -14.15
CA ALA A 238 -5.48 5.87 -14.57
C ALA A 238 -6.49 6.60 -13.66
N GLY A 239 -6.11 6.88 -12.41
CA GLY A 239 -6.84 7.74 -11.49
C GLY A 239 -7.47 7.04 -10.28
N PRO A 240 -7.83 7.81 -9.24
CA PRO A 240 -8.18 7.27 -7.92
C PRO A 240 -9.43 6.39 -7.90
N GLY A 241 -10.33 6.50 -8.90
CA GLY A 241 -11.50 5.62 -9.03
C GLY A 241 -11.20 4.24 -9.61
N LYS A 242 -9.96 3.99 -10.04
CA LYS A 242 -9.51 2.75 -10.70
C LYS A 242 -8.32 2.07 -10.02
N GLN A 243 -7.81 2.64 -8.94
CA GLN A 243 -6.67 2.10 -8.19
C GLN A 243 -7.08 0.85 -7.40
N MET A 244 -6.39 -0.25 -7.65
CA MET A 244 -6.50 -1.50 -6.91
C MET A 244 -5.13 -1.83 -6.33
N CYS A 245 -5.09 -2.28 -5.09
CA CYS A 245 -3.83 -2.74 -4.53
C CYS A 245 -3.41 -4.05 -5.21
N SER A 246 -2.11 -4.26 -5.32
CA SER A 246 -1.49 -5.50 -5.83
C SER A 246 -2.16 -6.78 -5.30
N GLY A 247 -2.51 -6.82 -4.01
CA GLY A 247 -3.23 -7.95 -3.43
C GLY A 247 -4.65 -8.16 -3.99
N CYS A 248 -5.40 -7.08 -4.24
CA CYS A 248 -6.72 -7.17 -4.86
C CYS A 248 -6.64 -7.45 -6.37
N GLU A 249 -5.59 -6.98 -7.05
CA GLU A 249 -5.34 -7.30 -8.46
C GLU A 249 -5.05 -8.78 -8.64
N GLU A 250 -4.18 -9.36 -7.81
CA GLU A 250 -3.86 -10.79 -7.87
C GLU A 250 -5.10 -11.66 -7.66
N ILE A 251 -5.98 -11.27 -6.72
CA ILE A 251 -7.24 -11.98 -6.46
C ILE A 251 -8.23 -11.82 -7.63
N ALA A 252 -8.31 -10.63 -8.24
CA ALA A 252 -9.18 -10.38 -9.39
C ALA A 252 -8.68 -11.11 -10.66
N CYS A 253 -7.36 -11.26 -10.83
CA CYS A 253 -6.75 -12.00 -11.94
C CYS A 253 -6.84 -13.52 -11.76
N MET A 254 -6.96 -14.02 -10.52
CA MET A 254 -7.20 -15.45 -10.24
C MET A 254 -8.69 -15.85 -10.35
N GLY A 255 -9.45 -15.14 -11.19
CA GLY A 255 -10.89 -15.33 -11.39
C GLY A 255 -11.35 -16.79 -11.27
N PHE A 256 -12.23 -17.01 -10.29
CA PHE A 256 -13.22 -18.07 -10.29
C PHE A 256 -14.26 -17.81 -11.39
#